data_AF-A0A4Q6EZ62-F1
#
_entry.id   AF-A0A4Q6EZ62-F1
#
_cell.length_a   1.000
_cell.length_b   1.000
_cell.length_c   1.000
_cell.angle_alpha   90.00
_cell.angle_beta   90.00
_cell.angle_gamma   90.00
#
_symmetry.space_group_name_H-M   'P 1'
#
loop_
_entity.id
_entity.type
_entity.pdbx_description
1 polymer ?
#
loop_
_entity_poly.entity_id
_entity_poly.type
_entity_poly.pdbx_seq_one_letter_code
_entity_poly.pdbx_strand_id
1 'polypeptide(L)'
;QRGNAIKILGRALLEVEKLGLRIGSIQGGNKRNAIPREAQVLAYIPASKWAQAEEKWAAFSELVKDEFHVADPGLQLAWKAESVKKGKVLTRILQKRLLRLIDAIPHGVQKFSHEISGLVQTSTNFGVIATGRKQISVTTSQRSSVASELSALSRGIGSLLNLAGGEVEHSTGYPGWKPNLSSDALKVVSDEHQKLFGHKPEVKAIHAGLECGIIGEKYPEMDMISFGPTIIGAHSPDEHVEIETVDKFYSLLKGVLKTYAERRIH
;
A
#
# COMPACT_ATOMS: atom_id res chain seq x y z
N GLN A 1 10.80 -4.65 1.10
CA GLN A 1 9.75 -3.78 0.55
C GLN A 1 10.44 -2.52 0.01
N ARG A 2 10.05 -1.99 -1.15
CA ARG A 2 10.58 -0.71 -1.65
C ARG A 2 10.32 0.43 -0.66
N GLY A 3 11.12 1.49 -0.74
CA GLY A 3 10.99 2.65 0.12
C GLY A 3 9.68 3.40 -0.12
N ASN A 4 9.10 3.97 0.94
CA ASN A 4 8.03 4.95 0.81
C ASN A 4 8.65 6.35 0.79
N ALA A 5 8.59 7.02 -0.36
CA ALA A 5 9.26 8.31 -0.55
C ALA A 5 8.81 9.37 0.46
N ILE A 6 7.54 9.37 0.89
CA ILE A 6 7.02 10.33 1.87
C ILE A 6 7.63 10.06 3.26
N LYS A 7 7.68 8.79 3.69
CA LYS A 7 8.27 8.41 4.98
C LYS A 7 9.76 8.72 5.03
N ILE A 8 10.48 8.40 3.96
CA ILE A 8 11.92 8.67 3.84
C ILE A 8 12.19 10.18 3.86
N LEU A 9 11.43 10.96 3.09
CA LEU A 9 11.53 12.43 3.11
C LEU A 9 11.24 13.00 4.49
N GLY A 10 10.23 12.47 5.20
CA GLY A 10 9.93 12.86 6.58
C GLY A 10 11.11 12.65 7.52
N ARG A 11 11.75 11.47 7.47
CA ARG A 11 12.95 11.17 8.26
C ARG A 11 14.09 12.14 7.95
N ALA A 12 14.36 12.41 6.66
CA ALA A 12 15.38 13.37 6.25
C ALA A 12 15.10 14.78 6.78
N LEU A 13 13.83 15.22 6.77
CA LEU A 13 13.44 16.53 7.29
C LEU A 13 13.62 16.67 8.80
N LEU A 14 13.48 15.57 9.55
CA LEU A 14 13.71 15.57 11.00
C LEU A 14 15.17 15.83 11.37
N GLU A 15 16.12 15.35 10.58
CA GLU A 15 17.56 15.57 10.80
C GLU A 15 17.92 17.07 10.77
N VAL A 16 17.26 17.83 9.92
CA VAL A 16 17.54 19.26 9.71
C VAL A 16 16.52 20.18 10.38
N GLU A 17 15.46 19.65 11.01
CA GLU A 17 14.39 20.44 11.63
C GLU A 17 14.94 21.45 12.66
N LYS A 18 15.84 20.98 13.54
CA LYS A 18 16.43 21.79 14.62
C LYS A 18 17.36 22.91 14.12
N LEU A 19 17.74 22.89 12.84
CA LEU A 19 18.57 23.93 12.22
C LEU A 19 17.75 25.14 11.75
N GLY A 20 16.46 25.19 12.10
CA GLY A 20 15.58 26.29 11.75
C GLY A 20 14.86 26.11 10.41
N LEU A 21 14.79 24.88 9.88
CA LEU A 21 14.01 24.53 8.70
C LEU A 21 12.58 25.06 8.79
N ARG A 22 12.10 25.66 7.70
CA ARG A 22 10.70 26.11 7.54
C ARG A 22 10.12 25.57 6.23
N ILE A 23 9.11 24.73 6.33
CA ILE A 23 8.45 24.12 5.16
C ILE A 23 7.52 25.14 4.50
N GLY A 24 7.69 25.34 3.20
CA GLY A 24 6.77 26.08 2.33
C GLY A 24 5.66 25.19 1.79
N SER A 25 6.05 24.06 1.20
CA SER A 25 5.12 23.05 0.68
C SER A 25 5.76 21.67 0.71
N ILE A 26 4.91 20.65 0.80
CA ILE A 26 5.27 19.24 0.67
C ILE A 26 4.28 18.53 -0.25
N GLN A 27 4.80 17.67 -1.12
CA GLN A 27 4.04 16.86 -2.06
C GLN A 27 4.68 15.48 -2.13
N GLY A 28 3.89 14.42 -2.25
CA GLY A 28 4.42 13.09 -2.49
C GLY A 28 3.32 12.08 -2.76
N GLY A 29 3.64 11.13 -3.65
CA GLY A 29 2.68 10.16 -4.17
C GLY A 29 1.61 10.77 -5.09
N ASN A 30 0.91 9.90 -5.82
CA ASN A 30 -0.13 10.28 -6.79
C ASN A 30 -1.43 9.48 -6.64
N LYS A 31 -1.35 8.23 -6.18
CA LYS A 31 -2.49 7.31 -6.02
C LYS A 31 -2.48 6.72 -4.61
N ARG A 32 -3.66 6.69 -3.96
CA ARG A 32 -3.83 6.18 -2.59
C ARG A 32 -3.40 4.72 -2.41
N ASN A 33 -3.51 3.91 -3.46
CA ASN A 33 -3.23 2.47 -3.45
C ASN A 33 -1.84 2.10 -3.99
N ALA A 34 -1.03 3.07 -4.42
CA ALA A 34 0.34 2.84 -4.86
C ALA A 34 1.32 3.34 -3.80
N ILE A 35 2.41 2.60 -3.59
CA ILE A 35 3.50 3.08 -2.73
C ILE A 35 4.14 4.31 -3.42
N PRO A 36 4.26 5.46 -2.73
CA PRO A 36 4.84 6.67 -3.31
C PRO A 36 6.28 6.43 -3.76
N ARG A 37 6.54 6.65 -5.05
CA ARG A 37 7.88 6.59 -5.64
C ARG A 37 8.64 7.90 -5.49
N GLU A 38 7.92 9.01 -5.43
CA GLU A 38 8.49 10.35 -5.41
C GLU A 38 7.80 11.19 -4.34
N ALA A 39 8.59 12.04 -3.68
CA ALA A 39 8.15 13.07 -2.78
C ALA A 39 9.13 14.26 -2.84
N GLN A 40 8.62 15.47 -2.66
CA GLN A 40 9.38 16.70 -2.71
C GLN A 40 8.90 17.68 -1.64
N VAL A 41 9.83 18.50 -1.18
CA VAL A 41 9.56 19.56 -0.20
C VAL A 41 10.26 20.83 -0.65
N LEU A 42 9.53 21.94 -0.65
CA LEU A 42 10.12 23.27 -0.70
C LEU A 42 10.26 23.77 0.73
N ALA A 43 11.50 24.05 1.16
CA ALA A 43 11.77 24.53 2.51
C ALA A 43 12.85 25.60 2.53
N TYR A 44 12.89 26.36 3.62
CA TYR A 44 13.81 27.46 3.87
C TYR A 44 14.66 27.15 5.10
N ILE A 45 15.95 27.44 5.04
CA ILE A 45 16.90 27.28 6.15
C ILE A 45 17.68 28.58 6.31
N PRO A 46 18.00 29.01 7.55
CA PRO A 46 18.89 30.15 7.77
C PRO A 46 20.22 29.95 7.04
N ALA A 47 20.70 30.97 6.33
CA ALA A 47 21.95 30.89 5.56
C ALA A 47 23.15 30.44 6.42
N SER A 48 23.21 30.88 7.68
CA SER A 48 24.26 30.48 8.64
C SER A 48 24.23 29.00 9.04
N LYS A 49 23.15 28.28 8.73
CA LYS A 49 22.96 26.85 9.00
C LYS A 49 22.94 26.00 7.74
N TRP A 50 23.12 26.60 6.56
CA TRP A 50 23.05 25.92 5.27
C TRP A 50 24.02 24.74 5.17
N ALA A 51 25.32 24.99 5.35
CA ALA A 51 26.36 23.96 5.23
C ALA A 51 26.12 22.80 6.20
N GLN A 52 25.71 23.10 7.44
CA GLN A 52 25.38 22.09 8.45
C GLN A 52 24.15 21.25 8.05
N ALA A 53 23.15 21.86 7.41
CA ALA A 53 21.96 21.15 6.96
C ALA A 53 22.28 20.24 5.75
N GLU A 54 23.09 20.73 4.82
CA GLU A 54 23.57 19.98 3.66
C GLU A 54 24.41 18.76 4.09
N GLU A 55 25.32 18.93 5.05
CA GLU A 55 26.10 17.83 5.64
C GLU A 55 25.19 16.76 6.26
N LYS A 56 24.22 17.17 7.09
CA LYS A 56 23.26 16.24 7.69
C LYS A 56 22.39 15.53 6.66
N TRP A 57 21.96 16.24 5.63
CA TRP A 57 21.18 15.66 4.53
C TRP A 57 22.00 14.63 3.74
N ALA A 58 23.26 14.95 3.43
CA ALA A 58 24.16 14.03 2.74
C ALA A 58 24.43 12.76 3.57
N ALA A 59 24.73 12.92 4.87
CA ALA A 59 24.92 11.80 5.78
C ALA A 59 23.67 10.90 5.86
N PHE A 60 22.47 11.48 5.99
CA PHE A 60 21.22 10.73 5.99
C PHE A 60 20.96 10.05 4.63
N SER A 61 21.32 10.70 3.53
CA SER A 61 21.14 10.17 2.17
C SER A 61 21.96 8.90 1.96
N GLU A 62 23.21 8.86 2.44
CA GLU A 62 24.03 7.64 2.37
C GLU A 62 23.50 6.54 3.30
N LEU A 63 23.08 6.90 4.52
CA LEU A 63 22.48 5.96 5.46
C LEU A 63 21.24 5.29 4.86
N VAL A 64 20.31 6.05 4.27
CA VAL A 64 19.08 5.46 3.72
C VAL A 64 19.33 4.70 2.42
N LYS A 65 20.32 5.07 1.61
CA LYS A 65 20.73 4.26 0.46
C LYS A 65 21.23 2.90 0.91
N ASP A 66 22.05 2.86 1.96
CA ASP A 66 22.53 1.61 2.55
C ASP A 66 21.38 0.79 3.14
N GLU A 67 20.45 1.39 3.88
CA GLU A 67 19.25 0.70 4.40
C GLU A 67 18.43 0.00 3.31
N PHE A 68 18.36 0.60 2.11
CA PHE A 68 17.51 0.14 1.01
C PHE A 68 18.28 -0.48 -0.17
N HIS A 69 19.58 -0.71 -0.07
CA HIS A 69 20.42 -1.13 -1.21
C HIS A 69 19.90 -2.37 -1.95
N VAL A 70 19.34 -3.36 -1.24
CA VAL A 70 18.73 -4.55 -1.87
C VAL A 70 17.32 -4.26 -2.38
N ALA A 71 16.52 -3.55 -1.59
CA ALA A 71 15.08 -3.45 -1.82
C ALA A 71 14.70 -2.34 -2.81
N ASP A 72 15.52 -1.30 -2.93
CA ASP A 72 15.31 -0.12 -3.76
C ASP A 72 16.65 0.51 -4.19
N PRO A 73 17.44 -0.18 -5.04
CA PRO A 73 18.78 0.28 -5.45
C PRO A 73 18.78 1.61 -6.22
N GLY A 74 17.61 2.04 -6.73
CA GLY A 74 17.44 3.32 -7.41
C GLY A 74 17.09 4.49 -6.49
N LEU A 75 17.04 4.29 -5.17
CA LEU A 75 16.68 5.32 -4.21
C LEU A 75 17.70 6.47 -4.23
N GLN A 76 17.19 7.69 -4.39
CA GLN A 76 18.01 8.91 -4.40
C GLN A 76 17.32 10.03 -3.60
N LEU A 77 18.10 10.72 -2.78
CA LEU A 77 17.69 11.96 -2.13
C LEU A 77 18.52 13.10 -2.70
N ALA A 78 17.85 14.12 -3.23
CA ALA A 78 18.50 15.29 -3.79
C ALA A 78 18.34 16.50 -2.87
N TRP A 79 19.41 17.26 -2.71
CA TRP A 79 19.41 18.58 -2.08
C TRP A 79 19.72 19.62 -3.14
N LYS A 80 18.83 20.59 -3.34
CA LYS A 80 19.00 21.64 -4.35
C LYS A 80 18.84 23.01 -3.73
N ALA A 81 19.83 23.87 -3.92
CA ALA A 81 19.74 25.27 -3.58
C ALA A 81 18.87 26.00 -4.62
N GLU A 82 17.89 26.75 -4.15
CA GLU A 82 17.15 27.70 -4.98
C GLU A 82 17.29 29.11 -4.40
N SER A 83 17.53 30.08 -5.27
CA SER A 83 17.65 31.49 -4.89
C SER A 83 16.28 32.13 -4.68
N VAL A 84 15.51 31.67 -3.68
CA VAL A 84 14.20 32.22 -3.32
C VAL A 84 14.32 33.00 -2.00
N LYS A 85 14.24 34.33 -2.09
CA LYS A 85 14.44 35.22 -0.92
C LYS A 85 13.26 35.22 0.07
N LYS A 86 12.04 34.92 -0.39
CA LYS A 86 10.81 34.99 0.43
C LYS A 86 9.78 33.97 -0.05
N GLY A 87 9.08 33.35 0.89
CA GLY A 87 7.93 32.51 0.58
C GLY A 87 7.00 32.34 1.78
N LYS A 88 5.78 31.90 1.49
CA LYS A 88 4.84 31.47 2.53
C LYS A 88 5.32 30.14 3.10
N VAL A 89 5.33 30.04 4.41
CA VAL A 89 5.74 28.84 5.15
C VAL A 89 4.66 28.44 6.14
N LEU A 90 4.63 27.16 6.47
CA LEU A 90 3.77 26.62 7.52
C LEU A 90 4.07 27.31 8.85
N THR A 91 3.05 27.47 9.69
CA THR A 91 3.25 27.89 11.08
C THR A 91 4.12 26.86 11.81
N ARG A 92 4.88 27.28 12.82
CA ARG A 92 5.76 26.37 13.57
C ARG A 92 4.99 25.19 14.19
N ILE A 93 3.79 25.46 14.69
CA ILE A 93 2.92 24.44 15.29
C ILE A 93 2.49 23.42 14.24
N LEU A 94 2.01 23.88 13.08
CA LEU A 94 1.58 22.98 12.00
C LEU A 94 2.76 22.16 11.46
N GLN A 95 3.92 22.78 11.21
CA GLN A 95 5.10 22.06 10.75
C GLN A 95 5.53 20.97 11.74
N LYS A 96 5.59 21.29 13.03
CA LYS A 96 5.95 20.32 14.07
C LYS A 96 4.97 19.15 14.08
N ARG A 97 3.66 19.42 14.07
CA ARG A 97 2.62 18.36 14.00
C ARG A 97 2.75 17.51 12.75
N LEU A 98 2.96 18.15 11.59
CA LEU A 98 3.10 17.48 10.30
C LEU A 98 4.32 16.55 10.27
N LEU A 99 5.48 17.01 10.70
CA LEU A 99 6.70 16.19 10.72
C LEU A 99 6.58 15.00 11.68
N ARG A 100 5.99 15.21 12.87
CA ARG A 100 5.70 14.12 13.81
C ARG A 100 4.67 13.13 13.25
N LEU A 101 3.65 13.62 12.54
CA LEU A 101 2.67 12.78 11.87
C LEU A 101 3.33 11.92 10.79
N ILE A 102 4.12 12.51 9.89
CA ILE A 102 4.80 11.78 8.82
C ILE A 102 5.70 10.70 9.41
N ASP A 103 6.40 11.00 10.49
CA ASP A 103 7.29 10.06 11.19
C ASP A 103 6.52 8.93 11.90
N ALA A 104 5.43 9.26 12.59
CA ALA A 104 4.66 8.30 13.39
C ALA A 104 3.62 7.49 12.58
N ILE A 105 3.15 7.99 11.44
CA ILE A 105 2.05 7.34 10.72
C ILE A 105 2.47 5.95 10.22
N PRO A 106 1.70 4.89 10.54
CA PRO A 106 2.07 3.53 10.14
C PRO A 106 2.06 3.37 8.62
N HIS A 107 3.02 2.61 8.11
CA HIS A 107 3.14 2.25 6.70
C HIS A 107 3.66 0.81 6.57
N GLY A 108 3.20 0.11 5.53
CA GLY A 108 3.63 -1.24 5.20
C GLY A 108 2.79 -2.32 5.90
N VAL A 109 3.36 -3.51 5.98
CA VAL A 109 2.75 -4.68 6.62
C VAL A 109 2.59 -4.41 8.12
N GLN A 110 1.38 -4.61 8.63
CA GLN A 110 1.09 -4.53 10.07
C GLN A 110 1.00 -5.92 10.70
N LYS A 111 0.52 -6.91 9.94
CA LYS A 111 0.34 -8.28 10.41
C LYS A 111 0.38 -9.27 9.24
N PHE A 112 1.11 -10.36 9.42
CA PHE A 112 1.01 -11.56 8.57
C PHE A 112 -0.05 -12.50 9.13
N SER A 113 -0.67 -13.30 8.26
CA SER A 113 -1.63 -14.32 8.66
C SER A 113 -0.97 -15.39 9.52
N HIS A 114 -1.66 -15.81 10.57
CA HIS A 114 -1.25 -16.98 11.36
C HIS A 114 -1.69 -18.30 10.73
N GLU A 115 -2.68 -18.26 9.82
CA GLU A 115 -3.22 -19.43 9.13
C GLU A 115 -2.44 -19.74 7.84
N ILE A 116 -1.95 -18.71 7.14
CA ILE A 116 -1.26 -18.86 5.84
C ILE A 116 0.12 -18.21 5.92
N SER A 117 1.16 -19.04 5.94
CA SER A 117 2.56 -18.58 5.99
C SER A 117 2.89 -17.63 4.85
N GLY A 118 3.54 -16.51 5.17
CA GLY A 118 3.94 -15.48 4.20
C GLY A 118 2.82 -14.56 3.69
N LEU A 119 1.55 -14.84 4.00
CA LEU A 119 0.44 -13.99 3.57
C LEU A 119 0.36 -12.73 4.43
N VAL A 120 0.43 -11.56 3.78
CA VAL A 120 0.08 -10.29 4.44
C VAL A 120 -1.41 -10.31 4.74
N GLN A 121 -1.77 -10.19 6.02
CA GLN A 121 -3.15 -10.14 6.47
C GLN A 121 -3.65 -8.71 6.57
N THR A 122 -2.85 -7.82 7.17
CA THR A 122 -3.23 -6.42 7.43
C THR A 122 -2.08 -5.49 7.08
N SER A 123 -2.36 -4.40 6.35
CA SER A 123 -1.36 -3.40 5.95
C SER A 123 -1.96 -2.00 5.85
N THR A 124 -1.11 -0.98 5.80
CA THR A 124 -1.51 0.39 5.43
C THR A 124 -0.51 1.05 4.48
N ASN A 125 -1.01 1.78 3.49
CA ASN A 125 -0.21 2.61 2.61
C ASN A 125 -0.35 4.07 2.99
N PHE A 126 0.75 4.78 3.29
CA PHE A 126 0.74 6.24 3.31
C PHE A 126 1.02 6.70 1.89
N GLY A 127 -0.06 6.97 1.15
CA GLY A 127 -0.04 7.00 -0.31
C GLY A 127 0.04 8.40 -0.92
N VAL A 128 -0.48 9.42 -0.25
CA VAL A 128 -0.43 10.80 -0.77
C VAL A 128 -0.28 11.80 0.36
N ILE A 129 0.58 12.80 0.15
CA ILE A 129 0.59 14.05 0.90
C ILE A 129 0.63 15.21 -0.08
N ALA A 130 -0.18 16.24 0.11
CA ALA A 130 -0.16 17.41 -0.76
C ALA A 130 -0.52 18.70 -0.01
N THR A 131 0.28 19.74 -0.22
CA THR A 131 -0.03 21.09 0.25
C THR A 131 -0.95 21.78 -0.74
N GLY A 132 -2.19 22.05 -0.34
CA GLY A 132 -3.15 22.86 -1.07
C GLY A 132 -3.12 24.33 -0.66
N ARG A 133 -4.09 25.13 -1.13
CA ARG A 133 -4.17 26.57 -0.82
C ARG A 133 -4.48 26.87 0.65
N LYS A 134 -5.30 26.03 1.30
CA LYS A 134 -5.81 26.25 2.67
C LYS A 134 -5.53 25.09 3.62
N GLN A 135 -5.18 23.92 3.11
CA GLN A 135 -5.00 22.70 3.89
C GLN A 135 -3.87 21.84 3.34
N ILE A 136 -3.40 20.90 4.15
CA ILE A 136 -2.55 19.80 3.70
C ILE A 136 -3.44 18.56 3.69
N SER A 137 -3.55 17.90 2.54
CA SER A 137 -4.23 16.61 2.46
C SER A 137 -3.24 15.48 2.74
N VAL A 138 -3.69 14.50 3.52
CA VAL A 138 -2.98 13.26 3.82
C VAL A 138 -3.91 12.11 3.48
N THR A 139 -3.47 11.20 2.63
CA THR A 139 -4.27 10.04 2.23
C THR A 139 -3.54 8.76 2.57
N THR A 140 -4.24 7.89 3.29
CA THR A 140 -3.79 6.54 3.59
C THR A 140 -4.78 5.51 3.00
N SER A 141 -4.31 4.28 2.80
CA SER A 141 -5.16 3.18 2.34
C SER A 141 -4.87 1.93 3.15
N GLN A 142 -5.84 1.53 3.96
CA GLN A 142 -5.78 0.33 4.79
C GLN A 142 -6.33 -0.87 4.01
N ARG A 143 -5.76 -2.04 4.29
CA ARG A 143 -6.20 -3.33 3.74
C ARG A 143 -6.15 -4.38 4.83
N SER A 144 -7.18 -5.22 4.90
CA SER A 144 -7.13 -6.45 5.68
C SER A 144 -8.02 -7.53 5.08
N SER A 145 -7.64 -8.80 5.21
CA SER A 145 -8.56 -9.94 5.01
C SER A 145 -9.50 -10.16 6.20
N VAL A 146 -9.29 -9.46 7.31
CA VAL A 146 -10.11 -9.52 8.53
C VAL A 146 -10.77 -8.16 8.78
N ALA A 147 -12.10 -8.10 8.67
CA ALA A 147 -12.87 -6.86 8.73
C ALA A 147 -12.69 -6.08 10.06
N SER A 148 -12.58 -6.79 11.19
CA SER A 148 -12.35 -6.19 12.50
C SER A 148 -10.96 -5.54 12.61
N GLU A 149 -9.94 -6.13 11.98
CA GLU A 149 -8.58 -5.56 11.92
C GLU A 149 -8.52 -4.35 10.99
N LEU A 150 -9.20 -4.39 9.83
CA LEU A 150 -9.36 -3.22 8.95
C LEU A 150 -9.98 -2.04 9.71
N SER A 151 -11.04 -2.31 10.46
CA SER A 151 -11.74 -1.32 11.27
C SER A 151 -10.84 -0.76 12.38
N ALA A 152 -10.13 -1.62 13.10
CA ALA A 152 -9.19 -1.22 14.15
C ALA A 152 -8.05 -0.34 13.61
N LEU A 153 -7.43 -0.74 12.50
CA LEU A 153 -6.34 0.02 11.87
C LEU A 153 -6.82 1.37 11.34
N SER A 154 -7.97 1.40 10.66
CA SER A 154 -8.57 2.65 10.15
C SER A 154 -8.84 3.63 11.29
N ARG A 155 -9.42 3.14 12.39
CA ARG A 155 -9.68 3.95 13.58
C ARG A 155 -8.40 4.48 14.21
N GLY A 156 -7.37 3.64 14.36
CA GLY A 156 -6.09 4.03 14.94
C GLY A 156 -5.37 5.11 14.12
N ILE A 157 -5.38 4.99 12.79
CA ILE A 157 -4.83 6.02 11.89
C ILE A 157 -5.64 7.31 11.98
N GLY A 158 -6.98 7.21 12.02
CA GLY A 158 -7.85 8.36 12.24
C GLY A 158 -7.56 9.08 13.56
N SER A 159 -7.39 8.34 14.66
CA SER A 159 -6.99 8.90 15.95
C SER A 159 -5.65 9.63 15.89
N LEU A 160 -4.65 9.07 15.20
CA LEU A 160 -3.35 9.74 15.04
C LEU A 160 -3.45 11.03 14.22
N LEU A 161 -4.24 11.05 13.15
CA LEU A 161 -4.49 12.25 12.34
C LEU A 161 -5.21 13.34 13.14
N ASN A 162 -6.21 12.95 13.95
CA ASN A 162 -6.90 13.87 14.86
C ASN A 162 -5.94 14.46 15.92
N LEU A 163 -5.03 13.66 16.48
CA LEU A 163 -3.99 14.14 17.40
C LEU A 163 -3.03 15.14 16.72
N ALA A 164 -2.78 14.99 15.42
CA ALA A 164 -2.04 15.96 14.62
C ALA A 164 -2.87 17.20 14.24
N GLY A 165 -4.14 17.28 14.65
CA GLY A 165 -5.06 18.39 14.40
C GLY A 165 -5.71 18.37 13.01
N GLY A 166 -5.74 17.22 12.35
CA GLY A 166 -6.47 17.04 11.09
C GLY A 166 -7.93 16.68 11.33
N GLU A 167 -8.77 16.93 10.33
CA GLU A 167 -10.10 16.36 10.21
C GLU A 167 -10.01 15.07 9.38
N VAL A 168 -10.72 14.03 9.80
CA VAL A 168 -10.62 12.68 9.20
C VAL A 168 -11.95 12.28 8.60
N GLU A 169 -11.91 11.89 7.33
CA GLU A 169 -13.00 11.25 6.62
C GLU A 169 -12.61 9.84 6.22
N HIS A 170 -13.51 8.88 6.45
CA HIS A 170 -13.34 7.50 6.00
C HIS A 170 -14.22 7.25 4.77
N SER A 171 -13.63 6.70 3.71
CA SER A 171 -14.41 6.15 2.60
C SER A 171 -15.09 4.84 3.02
N THR A 172 -16.21 4.50 2.38
CA THR A 172 -16.94 3.24 2.60
C THR A 172 -16.11 1.97 2.40
N GLY A 173 -15.03 2.03 1.61
CA GLY A 173 -14.13 0.89 1.39
C GLY A 173 -14.79 -0.26 0.63
N TYR A 174 -14.21 -1.45 0.75
CA TYR A 174 -14.82 -2.72 0.32
C TYR A 174 -14.41 -3.82 1.31
N PRO A 175 -15.27 -4.82 1.54
CA PRO A 175 -14.98 -5.93 2.45
C PRO A 175 -13.80 -6.77 1.96
N GLY A 176 -13.07 -7.34 2.92
CA GLY A 176 -12.10 -8.39 2.64
C GLY A 176 -12.81 -9.72 2.34
N TRP A 177 -12.09 -10.63 1.66
CA TRP A 177 -12.54 -12.01 1.47
C TRP A 177 -11.64 -12.93 2.31
N LYS A 178 -12.17 -13.41 3.44
CA LYS A 178 -11.42 -14.30 4.33
C LYS A 178 -11.29 -15.68 3.64
N PRO A 179 -10.07 -16.26 3.54
CA PRO A 179 -9.88 -17.59 3.00
C PRO A 179 -10.65 -18.65 3.80
N ASN A 180 -11.30 -19.59 3.10
CA ASN A 180 -11.95 -20.76 3.68
C ASN A 180 -11.31 -22.04 3.09
N LEU A 181 -10.35 -22.62 3.81
CA LEU A 181 -9.64 -23.83 3.34
C LEU A 181 -10.51 -25.10 3.37
N SER A 182 -11.67 -25.06 4.04
CA SER A 182 -12.67 -26.13 4.06
C SER A 182 -13.78 -25.98 3.01
N SER A 183 -13.65 -25.04 2.08
CA SER A 183 -14.61 -24.82 0.97
C SER A 183 -14.78 -26.08 0.09
N ASP A 184 -16.03 -26.47 -0.21
CA ASP A 184 -16.30 -27.56 -1.16
C ASP A 184 -15.94 -27.12 -2.58
N ALA A 185 -16.19 -25.87 -2.93
CA ALA A 185 -15.75 -25.29 -4.21
C ALA A 185 -14.23 -25.37 -4.39
N LEU A 186 -13.47 -25.03 -3.36
CA LEU A 186 -12.02 -25.19 -3.38
C LEU A 186 -11.60 -26.64 -3.61
N LYS A 187 -12.26 -27.58 -2.95
CA LYS A 187 -11.99 -29.01 -3.14
C LYS A 187 -12.30 -29.46 -4.57
N VAL A 188 -13.46 -29.10 -5.10
CA VAL A 188 -13.89 -29.45 -6.47
C VAL A 188 -12.88 -28.94 -7.50
N VAL A 189 -12.52 -27.66 -7.43
CA VAL A 189 -11.57 -27.07 -8.38
C VAL A 189 -10.19 -27.71 -8.25
N SER A 190 -9.73 -28.00 -7.02
CA SER A 190 -8.43 -28.63 -6.80
C SER A 190 -8.37 -30.06 -7.34
N ASP A 191 -9.42 -30.84 -7.13
CA ASP A 191 -9.53 -32.22 -7.61
C ASP A 191 -9.59 -32.27 -9.15
N GLU A 192 -10.36 -31.37 -9.78
CA GLU A 192 -10.45 -31.31 -11.25
C GLU A 192 -9.14 -30.82 -11.88
N HIS A 193 -8.45 -29.87 -11.24
CA HIS A 193 -7.13 -29.42 -11.68
C HIS A 193 -6.09 -30.57 -11.62
N GLN A 194 -6.07 -31.35 -10.53
CA GLN A 194 -5.22 -32.53 -10.39
C GLN A 194 -5.50 -33.57 -11.48
N LYS A 195 -6.77 -33.78 -11.82
CA LYS A 195 -7.19 -34.72 -12.87
C LYS A 195 -6.78 -34.26 -14.26
N LEU A 196 -6.96 -32.98 -14.58
CA LEU A 196 -6.66 -32.43 -15.91
C LEU A 196 -5.16 -32.23 -16.15
N PHE A 197 -4.41 -31.83 -15.13
CA PHE A 197 -3.02 -31.38 -15.28
C PHE A 197 -1.99 -32.22 -14.51
N GLY A 198 -2.43 -33.28 -13.82
CA GLY A 198 -1.55 -34.21 -13.12
C GLY A 198 -0.96 -33.69 -11.80
N HIS A 199 -1.36 -32.50 -11.35
CA HIS A 199 -0.89 -31.91 -10.09
C HIS A 199 -1.93 -30.99 -9.46
N LYS A 200 -1.89 -30.86 -8.12
CA LYS A 200 -2.78 -29.94 -7.39
C LYS A 200 -2.40 -28.49 -7.68
N PRO A 201 -3.38 -27.58 -7.75
CA PRO A 201 -3.10 -26.16 -7.91
C PRO A 201 -2.49 -25.61 -6.63
N GLU A 202 -1.74 -24.52 -6.77
CA GLU A 202 -1.31 -23.74 -5.63
C GLU A 202 -2.50 -22.93 -5.10
N VAL A 203 -2.97 -23.26 -3.90
CA VAL A 203 -4.02 -22.50 -3.23
C VAL A 203 -3.39 -21.28 -2.56
N LYS A 204 -3.73 -20.09 -3.05
CA LYS A 204 -3.18 -18.82 -2.55
C LYS A 204 -4.29 -17.87 -2.14
N ALA A 205 -3.99 -17.07 -1.12
CA ALA A 205 -4.70 -15.82 -0.89
C ALA A 205 -3.81 -14.67 -1.39
N ILE A 206 -4.44 -13.63 -1.93
CA ILE A 206 -3.72 -12.46 -2.43
C ILE A 206 -4.04 -11.24 -1.55
N HIS A 207 -3.04 -10.40 -1.32
CA HIS A 207 -3.22 -9.13 -0.61
C HIS A 207 -3.71 -8.02 -1.56
N ALA A 208 -4.83 -8.28 -2.23
CA ALA A 208 -5.48 -7.40 -3.19
C ALA A 208 -7.00 -7.38 -2.97
N GLY A 209 -7.69 -6.44 -3.61
CA GLY A 209 -9.16 -6.42 -3.60
C GLY A 209 -9.71 -7.33 -4.69
N LEU A 210 -10.63 -8.21 -4.33
CA LEU A 210 -11.40 -9.05 -5.26
C LEU A 210 -12.89 -8.82 -5.01
N GLU A 211 -13.70 -8.85 -6.07
CA GLU A 211 -15.16 -8.68 -5.95
C GLU A 211 -15.81 -9.79 -5.13
N CYS A 212 -15.15 -10.95 -4.97
CA CYS A 212 -15.57 -12.02 -4.05
C CYS A 212 -15.82 -11.52 -2.62
N GLY A 213 -15.10 -10.49 -2.15
CA GLY A 213 -15.39 -9.88 -0.85
C GLY A 213 -16.77 -9.22 -0.82
N ILE A 214 -17.10 -8.44 -1.86
CA ILE A 214 -18.39 -7.73 -1.98
C ILE A 214 -19.53 -8.73 -2.19
N ILE A 215 -19.31 -9.74 -3.04
CA ILE A 215 -20.29 -10.79 -3.30
C ILE A 215 -20.58 -11.58 -2.02
N GLY A 216 -19.53 -11.97 -1.28
CA GLY A 216 -19.67 -12.72 -0.02
C GLY A 216 -20.37 -11.94 1.08
N GLU A 217 -20.14 -10.63 1.18
CA GLU A 217 -20.88 -9.79 2.14
C GLU A 217 -22.38 -9.79 1.83
N LYS A 218 -22.75 -9.74 0.54
CA LYS A 218 -24.15 -9.76 0.11
C LYS A 218 -24.78 -11.16 0.18
N TYR A 219 -23.98 -12.22 0.00
CA TYR A 219 -24.41 -13.61 0.01
C TYR A 219 -23.51 -14.44 0.94
N PRO A 220 -23.68 -14.36 2.27
CA PRO A 220 -22.77 -14.98 3.25
C PRO A 220 -22.63 -16.50 3.14
N GLU A 221 -23.69 -17.16 2.65
CA GLU A 221 -23.74 -18.62 2.46
C GLU A 221 -23.14 -19.08 1.11
N MET A 222 -22.71 -18.15 0.25
CA MET A 222 -22.17 -18.49 -1.06
C MET A 222 -20.75 -19.04 -0.92
N ASP A 223 -20.56 -20.31 -1.30
CA ASP A 223 -19.22 -20.89 -1.45
C ASP A 223 -18.59 -20.40 -2.75
N MET A 224 -17.37 -19.86 -2.67
CA MET A 224 -16.73 -19.12 -3.76
C MET A 224 -15.27 -19.50 -3.92
N ILE A 225 -14.80 -19.45 -5.16
CA ILE A 225 -13.39 -19.52 -5.51
C ILE A 225 -13.09 -18.56 -6.66
N SER A 226 -11.83 -18.11 -6.74
CA SER A 226 -11.32 -17.29 -7.83
C SER A 226 -10.13 -18.01 -8.47
N PHE A 227 -10.18 -18.17 -9.79
CA PHE A 227 -9.11 -18.74 -10.60
C PHE A 227 -9.18 -18.12 -12.01
N GLY A 228 -8.07 -18.11 -12.74
CA GLY A 228 -7.97 -17.46 -14.05
C GLY A 228 -6.66 -17.77 -14.75
N PRO A 229 -6.48 -17.28 -16.00
CA PRO A 229 -5.23 -17.41 -16.74
C PRO A 229 -4.13 -16.50 -16.16
N THR A 230 -2.90 -16.69 -16.61
CA THR A 230 -1.78 -15.83 -16.24
C THR A 230 -1.88 -14.50 -17.00
N ILE A 231 -2.03 -13.41 -16.24
CA ILE A 231 -2.00 -12.03 -16.73
C ILE A 231 -0.83 -11.31 -16.07
N ILE A 232 0.02 -10.68 -16.87
CA ILE A 232 1.25 -9.99 -16.43
C ILE A 232 1.07 -8.50 -16.70
N GLY A 233 1.48 -7.65 -15.74
CA GLY A 233 1.46 -6.20 -15.91
C GLY A 233 0.06 -5.58 -15.87
N ALA A 234 -0.94 -6.25 -15.28
CA ALA A 234 -2.29 -5.75 -15.17
C ALA A 234 -2.35 -4.30 -14.66
N HIS A 235 -3.20 -3.47 -15.29
CA HIS A 235 -3.36 -2.03 -15.03
C HIS A 235 -2.16 -1.15 -15.45
N SER A 236 -1.33 -1.64 -16.37
CA SER A 236 -0.25 -0.86 -16.98
C SER A 236 -0.30 -0.97 -18.51
N PRO A 237 0.35 -0.06 -19.26
CA PRO A 237 0.51 -0.22 -20.71
C PRO A 237 1.24 -1.51 -21.11
N ASP A 238 1.97 -2.14 -20.18
CA ASP A 238 2.68 -3.40 -20.39
C ASP A 238 1.80 -4.64 -20.12
N GLU A 239 0.48 -4.46 -19.93
CA GLU A 239 -0.47 -5.54 -19.66
C GLU A 239 -0.58 -6.53 -20.83
N HIS A 240 -0.36 -7.82 -20.55
CA HIS A 240 -0.51 -8.90 -21.52
C HIS A 240 -0.94 -10.22 -20.85
N VAL A 241 -1.55 -11.11 -21.63
CA VAL A 241 -2.03 -12.44 -21.19
C VAL A 241 -1.22 -13.54 -21.86
N GLU A 242 -0.89 -14.59 -21.11
CA GLU A 242 -0.20 -15.76 -21.64
C GLU A 242 -1.21 -16.70 -22.30
N ILE A 243 -1.22 -16.73 -23.64
CA ILE A 243 -2.24 -17.41 -24.45
C ILE A 243 -2.40 -18.89 -24.06
N GLU A 244 -1.30 -19.62 -23.83
CA GLU A 244 -1.34 -21.03 -23.45
C GLU A 244 -2.11 -21.28 -22.14
N THR A 245 -2.10 -20.33 -21.22
CA THR A 245 -2.79 -20.46 -19.92
C THR A 245 -4.28 -20.21 -20.02
N VAL A 246 -4.75 -19.55 -21.09
CA VAL A 246 -6.17 -19.33 -21.36
C VAL A 246 -6.88 -20.65 -21.67
N ASP A 247 -6.24 -21.54 -22.45
CA ASP A 247 -6.81 -22.86 -22.76
C ASP A 247 -6.88 -23.76 -21.52
N LYS A 248 -5.84 -23.73 -20.68
CA LYS A 248 -5.84 -24.42 -19.38
C LYS A 248 -6.97 -23.93 -18.47
N PHE A 249 -7.11 -22.60 -18.34
CA PHE A 249 -8.21 -21.99 -17.60
C PHE A 249 -9.58 -22.46 -18.11
N TYR A 250 -9.79 -22.41 -19.43
CA TYR A 250 -11.07 -22.78 -20.04
C TYR A 250 -11.39 -24.27 -19.85
N SER A 251 -10.38 -25.14 -19.99
CA SER A 251 -10.52 -26.58 -19.75
C SER A 251 -10.89 -26.88 -18.30
N LEU A 252 -10.25 -26.20 -17.33
CA LEU A 252 -10.59 -26.33 -15.91
C LEU A 252 -12.02 -25.85 -15.62
N LEU A 253 -12.40 -24.68 -16.15
CA LEU A 253 -13.74 -24.13 -15.97
C LEU A 253 -14.81 -25.12 -16.46
N LYS A 254 -14.63 -25.71 -17.65
CA LYS A 254 -15.54 -26.73 -18.19
C LYS A 254 -15.60 -27.97 -17.30
N GLY A 255 -14.45 -28.46 -16.84
CA GLY A 255 -14.36 -29.62 -15.94
C GLY A 255 -15.16 -29.40 -14.66
N VAL A 256 -14.94 -28.26 -14.00
CA VAL A 256 -15.63 -27.86 -12.76
C VAL A 256 -17.14 -27.77 -12.95
N LEU A 257 -17.59 -27.10 -14.03
CA LEU A 257 -19.01 -26.99 -14.35
C LEU A 257 -19.65 -28.35 -14.60
N LYS A 258 -18.95 -29.25 -15.31
CA LYS A 258 -19.39 -30.63 -15.53
C LYS A 258 -19.54 -31.39 -14.22
N THR A 259 -18.55 -31.31 -13.33
CA THR A 259 -18.61 -31.95 -12.01
C THR A 259 -19.80 -31.47 -11.19
N TYR A 260 -20.08 -30.16 -11.18
CA TYR A 260 -21.25 -29.63 -10.48
C TYR A 260 -22.58 -30.03 -11.12
N ALA A 261 -22.64 -30.14 -12.45
CA ALA A 261 -23.83 -30.62 -13.13
C ALA A 261 -24.13 -32.09 -12.78
N GLU A 262 -23.10 -32.94 -12.74
CA GLU A 262 -23.22 -34.35 -12.36
C GLU A 262 -23.63 -34.52 -10.89
N ARG A 263 -23.08 -33.70 -9.98
CA ARG A 263 -23.47 -33.71 -8.56
C ARG A 263 -24.93 -33.32 -8.32
N ARG A 264 -25.53 -32.47 -9.17
CA ARG A 264 -26.94 -32.05 -9.05
C ARG A 264 -27.94 -33.12 -9.49
N ILE A 265 -27.50 -34.13 -10.23
CA ILE A 265 -28.33 -35.22 -10.74
C ILE A 265 -28.51 -36.32 -9.68
N HIS A 266 -27.75 -36.25 -8.58
CA HIS A 266 -27.76 -37.19 -7.45
C HIS A 266 -28.15 -36.49 -6.15
#